data_AF-T1B003-F1
#
_entry.id   AF-T1B003-F1
#
_cell.length_a   1.000
_cell.length_b   1.000
_cell.length_c   1.000
_cell.angle_alpha   90.00
_cell.angle_beta   90.00
_cell.angle_gamma   90.00
#
_symmetry.space_group_name_H-M   'P 1'
#
loop_
_entity.id
_entity.type
_entity.pdbx_description
1 polymer ?
#
loop_
_entity_poly.entity_id
_entity_poly.type
_entity_poly.pdbx_seq_one_letter_code
_entity_poly.pdbx_strand_id
1 'polypeptide(L)'
;MADPYILKLIREWLRAGVVFEGETTYPTLGTPQGGVISPLLANIYLNELDTLWARKKMDDRYGQNAHLIRYSDDAVILTDRDPKYAMDVLKRIISLLDLELNTEKTRITTAYEGFDFLGF
;
A
#
# COMPACT_ATOMS: atom_id res chain seq x y z
N MET A 1 -4.42 19.55 -13.19
CA MET A 1 -5.09 19.01 -14.39
C MET A 1 -4.40 17.70 -14.75
N ALA A 2 -5.13 16.58 -14.73
CA ALA A 2 -4.61 15.28 -15.16
C ALA A 2 -4.86 15.11 -16.67
N ASP A 3 -3.91 14.53 -17.39
CA ASP A 3 -4.00 14.33 -18.83
C ASP A 3 -5.08 13.27 -19.18
N PRO A 4 -6.12 13.61 -19.97
CA PRO A 4 -7.18 12.69 -20.34
C PRO A 4 -6.70 11.43 -21.09
N TYR A 5 -5.60 11.54 -21.85
CA TYR A 5 -5.03 10.43 -22.61
C TYR A 5 -4.32 9.43 -21.69
N ILE A 6 -3.61 9.94 -20.68
CA ILE A 6 -2.97 9.11 -19.65
C ILE A 6 -4.03 8.37 -18.84
N LEU A 7 -5.11 9.05 -18.43
CA LEU A 7 -6.23 8.42 -17.71
C LEU A 7 -6.92 7.33 -18.54
N LYS A 8 -7.06 7.56 -19.86
CA LYS A 8 -7.60 6.55 -20.77
C LYS A 8 -6.66 5.34 -20.88
N LEU A 9 -5.35 5.57 -21.00
CA LEU A 9 -4.35 4.51 -21.06
C LEU A 9 -4.35 3.66 -19.78
N ILE A 10 -4.40 4.30 -18.61
CA ILE A 10 -4.49 3.64 -17.30
C ILE A 10 -5.77 2.79 -17.22
N ARG A 11 -6.91 3.33 -17.69
CA ARG A 11 -8.18 2.60 -17.70
C ARG A 11 -8.16 1.41 -18.67
N GLU A 12 -7.49 1.53 -19.81
CA GLU A 12 -7.31 0.42 -20.76
C GLU A 12 -6.37 -0.64 -20.21
N TRP A 13 -5.30 -0.26 -19.49
CA TRP A 13 -4.41 -1.20 -18.81
C TRP A 13 -5.06 -1.91 -17.61
N LEU A 14 -5.92 -1.23 -16.86
CA LEU A 14 -6.73 -1.84 -15.80
C LEU A 14 -7.77 -2.82 -16.35
N ARG A 15 -8.23 -2.63 -17.59
CA ARG A 15 -9.23 -3.48 -18.26
C ARG A 15 -8.63 -4.55 -19.18
N ALA A 16 -7.35 -4.44 -19.51
CA ALA A 16 -6.67 -5.43 -20.34
C ALA A 16 -6.67 -6.76 -19.58
N GLY A 17 -7.25 -7.81 -20.18
CA GLY A 17 -7.31 -9.13 -19.57
C GLY A 17 -5.90 -9.68 -19.32
N VAL A 18 -5.71 -10.36 -18.19
CA VAL A 18 -4.49 -11.12 -17.92
C VAL A 18 -4.62 -12.41 -18.71
N VAL A 19 -3.63 -12.73 -19.55
CA VAL A 19 -3.50 -14.09 -20.07
C VAL A 19 -2.69 -14.87 -19.03
N PHE A 20 -3.36 -15.77 -18.32
CA PHE A 20 -2.73 -16.68 -17.37
C PHE A 20 -2.95 -18.10 -17.91
N GLU A 21 -1.86 -18.84 -18.12
CA GLU A 21 -1.87 -20.24 -18.60
C GLU A 21 -2.66 -20.52 -19.90
N GLY A 22 -2.71 -19.56 -20.83
CA GLY A 22 -3.35 -19.75 -22.13
C GLY A 22 -4.86 -19.47 -22.17
N GLU A 23 -5.46 -19.11 -21.03
CA GLU A 23 -6.83 -18.61 -20.97
C GLU A 23 -6.85 -17.11 -20.70
N THR A 24 -7.70 -16.38 -21.45
CA THR A 24 -7.88 -14.94 -21.29
C THR A 24 -8.92 -14.69 -20.21
N THR A 25 -8.47 -14.23 -19.03
CA THR A 25 -9.38 -13.84 -17.94
C THR A 25 -9.49 -12.32 -17.89
N TYR A 26 -10.72 -11.81 -17.82
CA TYR A 26 -11.00 -10.39 -17.62
C TYR A 26 -11.26 -10.18 -16.12
N PRO A 27 -10.29 -9.68 -15.34
CA PRO A 27 -10.51 -9.49 -13.91
C PRO A 27 -11.54 -8.37 -13.68
N THR A 28 -12.60 -8.68 -12.94
CA THR A 28 -13.62 -7.72 -12.46
C THR A 28 -13.12 -6.88 -11.29
N LEU A 29 -12.01 -7.27 -10.64
CA LEU A 29 -11.33 -6.60 -9.53
C LEU A 29 -9.82 -6.87 -9.61
N GLY A 30 -9.01 -5.82 -9.47
CA GLY A 30 -7.53 -5.89 -9.51
C GLY A 30 -6.89 -5.58 -10.86
N THR A 31 -5.62 -5.16 -10.85
CA THR A 31 -4.78 -5.05 -12.06
C THR A 31 -4.24 -6.42 -12.48
N PRO A 32 -4.08 -6.67 -13.78
CA PRO A 32 -3.31 -7.81 -14.29
C PRO A 32 -1.91 -7.89 -13.65
N GLN A 33 -1.65 -8.90 -12.82
CA GLN A 33 -0.30 -9.22 -12.37
C GLN A 33 0.50 -9.73 -13.59
N GLY A 34 1.26 -8.83 -14.20
CA GLY A 34 2.02 -9.10 -15.43
C GLY A 34 2.26 -7.88 -16.30
N GLY A 35 1.51 -6.78 -16.11
CA GLY A 35 1.81 -5.51 -16.74
C GLY A 35 2.90 -4.76 -15.98
N VAL A 36 3.95 -4.31 -16.67
CA VAL A 36 5.08 -3.47 -16.13
C VAL A 36 4.60 -2.23 -15.35
N ILE A 37 3.32 -1.85 -15.51
CA ILE A 37 2.67 -0.70 -14.91
C ILE A 37 1.97 -1.03 -13.57
N SER A 38 1.72 -2.30 -13.25
CA SER A 38 1.06 -2.67 -11.98
C SER A 38 1.81 -2.15 -10.74
N PRO A 39 3.16 -2.23 -10.65
CA PRO A 39 3.91 -1.63 -9.54
C PRO A 39 3.78 -0.10 -9.48
N LEU A 40 3.68 0.56 -10.64
CA LEU A 40 3.54 2.02 -10.71
C LEU A 40 2.16 2.46 -10.22
N LEU A 41 1.09 1.77 -10.64
CA LEU A 41 -0.27 2.09 -10.22
C LEU A 41 -0.48 1.82 -8.73
N ALA A 42 0.06 0.72 -8.21
CA ALA A 42 0.05 0.44 -6.77
C ALA A 42 0.75 1.56 -5.99
N ASN A 43 1.92 2.03 -6.46
CA ASN A 43 2.63 3.14 -5.82
C ASN A 43 1.88 4.48 -5.86
N ILE A 44 1.23 4.81 -6.99
CA ILE A 44 0.40 6.02 -7.11
C ILE A 44 -0.78 5.94 -6.14
N TYR A 45 -1.42 4.79 -6.04
CA TYR A 45 -2.56 4.58 -5.16
C TYR A 45 -2.15 4.66 -3.68
N LEU A 46 -1.04 4.02 -3.32
CA LEU A 46 -0.48 4.03 -1.96
C LEU A 46 0.13 5.39 -1.57
N ASN A 47 0.37 6.31 -2.51
CA ASN A 47 0.75 7.68 -2.15
C ASN A 47 -0.35 8.42 -1.37
N GLU A 48 -1.63 8.04 -1.56
CA GLU A 48 -2.73 8.59 -0.75
C GLU A 48 -2.63 8.11 0.72
N LEU A 49 -2.17 6.88 0.96
CA LEU A 49 -1.87 6.38 2.30
C LEU A 49 -0.81 7.28 2.99
N ASP A 50 0.30 7.54 2.30
CA ASP A 50 1.38 8.40 2.80
C ASP A 50 0.87 9.82 3.13
N THR A 51 0.03 10.37 2.25
CA THR A 51 -0.60 11.69 2.42
C THR A 51 -1.53 11.73 3.63
N LEU A 52 -2.38 10.72 3.80
CA LEU A 52 -3.31 10.62 4.93
C LEU A 52 -2.58 10.39 6.25
N TRP A 53 -1.47 9.64 6.23
CA TRP A 53 -0.61 9.41 7.39
C TRP A 53 -0.01 10.74 7.91
N ALA A 54 0.59 11.52 7.00
CA ALA A 54 1.15 12.83 7.31
C ALA A 54 0.07 13.84 7.76
N ARG A 55 -1.10 13.86 7.12
CA ARG A 55 -2.23 14.73 7.53
C ARG A 55 -2.71 14.44 8.95
N LYS A 56 -2.63 13.18 9.39
CA LYS A 56 -2.95 12.77 10.77
C LYS A 56 -1.82 13.08 11.76
N LYS A 57 -0.68 13.62 11.30
CA LYS A 57 0.51 13.92 12.11
C LYS A 57 1.02 12.70 12.87
N MET A 58 0.94 11.53 12.25
CA MET A 58 1.37 10.28 12.86
C MET A 58 2.89 10.26 13.08
N ASP A 59 3.65 10.91 12.20
CA ASP A 59 5.11 11.06 12.22
C ASP A 59 5.62 12.18 13.16
N ASP A 60 4.73 12.90 13.83
CA ASP A 60 5.11 13.97 14.76
C ASP A 60 5.85 13.40 15.98
N ARG A 61 7.09 13.85 16.18
CA ARG A 61 7.96 13.46 17.31
C ARG A 61 7.35 13.76 18.68
N TYR A 62 6.54 14.81 18.79
CA TYR A 62 5.86 15.17 20.04
C TYR A 62 4.52 14.46 20.21
N GLY A 63 4.02 13.83 19.16
CA GLY A 63 2.78 13.05 19.15
C GLY A 63 3.06 11.55 19.13
N GLN A 64 2.55 10.88 18.09
CA GLN A 64 2.62 9.43 17.95
C GLN A 64 3.99 8.91 17.51
N ASN A 65 4.86 9.78 16.99
CA ASN A 65 6.22 9.44 16.55
C ASN A 65 6.29 8.13 15.75
N ALA A 66 5.30 7.93 14.87
CA ALA A 66 5.08 6.73 14.09
C ALA A 66 5.48 6.98 12.63
N HIS A 67 6.69 6.57 12.29
CA HIS A 67 7.31 6.76 10.98
C HIS A 67 6.92 5.62 10.06
N LEU A 68 6.14 5.93 9.02
CA LEU A 68 5.78 4.99 7.96
C LEU A 68 6.90 4.95 6.92
N ILE A 69 7.51 3.79 6.72
CA ILE A 69 8.51 3.51 5.70
C ILE A 69 7.90 2.50 4.74
N ARG A 70 7.80 2.85 3.46
CA ARG A 70 7.16 2.02 2.44
C ARG A 70 8.10 1.75 1.28
N TYR A 71 8.07 0.51 0.79
CA TYR A 71 8.74 0.08 -0.43
C TYR A 71 7.76 -0.74 -1.28
N SER A 72 7.26 -0.15 -2.36
CA SER A 72 6.15 -0.74 -3.15
C SER A 72 4.93 -1.02 -2.25
N ASP A 73 4.56 -2.29 -2.13
CA ASP A 73 3.47 -2.85 -1.35
C ASP A 73 3.88 -3.26 0.08
N ASP A 74 5.18 -3.37 0.35
CA ASP A 74 5.70 -3.63 1.69
C ASP A 74 5.84 -2.32 2.49
N ALA A 75 5.35 -2.32 3.73
CA ALA A 75 5.44 -1.17 4.62
C ALA A 75 5.80 -1.58 6.05
N VAL A 76 6.61 -0.75 6.70
CA VAL A 76 7.00 -0.86 8.11
C VAL A 76 6.67 0.45 8.80
N ILE A 77 6.09 0.36 9.99
CA ILE A 77 5.86 1.51 10.86
C ILE A 77 6.77 1.38 12.07
N LEU A 78 7.66 2.36 12.25
CA LEU A 78 8.53 2.45 13.42
C LEU A 78 7.96 3.46 14.40
N THR A 79 7.74 3.03 15.64
CA THR A 79 7.26 3.91 16.71
C THR A 79 7.85 3.51 18.05
N ASP A 80 8.11 4.50 18.90
CA ASP A 80 8.42 4.32 20.33
C ASP A 80 7.20 4.56 21.24
N ARG A 81 6.02 4.75 20.63
CA ARG A 81 4.72 4.91 21.30
C ARG A 81 3.91 3.62 21.22
N ASP A 82 2.59 3.69 21.43
CA ASP A 82 1.71 2.54 21.35
C ASP A 82 1.58 2.05 19.89
N PRO A 83 2.14 0.88 19.52
CA PRO A 83 2.06 0.35 18.17
C PRO A 83 0.63 -0.06 17.78
N LYS A 84 -0.24 -0.34 18.77
CA LYS A 84 -1.65 -0.70 18.49
C LYS A 84 -2.41 0.49 17.93
N TYR A 85 -2.18 1.68 18.49
CA TYR A 85 -2.79 2.91 17.98
C TYR A 85 -2.37 3.17 16.52
N ALA A 86 -1.08 3.05 16.21
CA ALA A 86 -0.58 3.21 14.85
C ALA A 86 -1.20 2.18 13.89
N MET A 87 -1.30 0.92 14.32
CA MET A 87 -1.95 -0.15 13.56
C MET A 87 -3.44 0.12 13.30
N ASP A 88 -4.17 0.66 14.28
CA ASP A 88 -5.59 1.00 14.12
C ASP A 88 -5.80 2.16 13.15
N VAL A 89 -4.90 3.16 13.18
CA VAL A 89 -4.92 4.25 12.20
C VAL A 89 -4.62 3.73 10.80
N LEU A 90 -3.63 2.85 10.65
CA LEU A 90 -3.28 2.23 9.38
C LEU A 90 -4.48 1.46 8.81
N LYS A 91 -5.11 0.60 9.62
CA LYS A 91 -6.32 -0.15 9.23
C LYS A 91 -7.42 0.77 8.73
N ARG A 92 -7.69 1.88 9.43
CA ARG A 92 -8.72 2.85 9.00
C ARG A 92 -8.38 3.48 7.65
N ILE A 93 -7.12 3.85 7.42
CA ILE A 93 -6.73 4.45 6.14
C ILE A 93 -6.84 3.42 5.01
N ILE A 94 -6.36 2.20 5.24
CA ILE A 94 -6.43 1.10 4.27
C ILE A 94 -7.88 0.78 3.89
N SER A 95 -8.79 0.72 4.88
CA SER A 95 -10.21 0.56 4.60
C SER A 95 -10.84 1.73 3.84
N LEU A 96 -10.37 2.97 4.02
CA LEU A 96 -10.82 4.11 3.22
C LEU A 96 -10.33 4.04 1.77
N LEU A 97 -9.25 3.29 1.54
CA LEU A 97 -8.68 3.04 0.22
C LEU A 97 -9.23 1.72 -0.38
N ASP A 98 -10.30 1.13 0.16
CA ASP A 98 -10.86 -0.15 -0.30
C ASP A 98 -9.80 -1.26 -0.46
N LEU A 99 -8.74 -1.21 0.36
CA LEU A 99 -7.67 -2.19 0.41
C LEU A 99 -7.85 -3.10 1.62
N GLU A 100 -7.27 -4.30 1.56
CA GLU A 100 -7.20 -5.22 2.69
C GLU A 100 -5.74 -5.45 3.11
N LEU A 101 -5.51 -5.42 4.43
CA LEU A 101 -4.22 -5.82 4.99
C LEU A 101 -4.09 -7.33 4.95
N ASN A 102 -2.93 -7.82 4.53
CA ASN A 102 -2.58 -9.21 4.69
C ASN A 102 -2.33 -9.52 6.18
N THR A 103 -3.30 -10.13 6.84
CA THR A 103 -3.28 -10.44 8.27
C THR A 103 -2.25 -11.51 8.66
N GLU A 104 -1.81 -12.34 7.72
CA GLU A 104 -0.79 -13.36 7.95
C GLU A 104 0.63 -12.75 7.97
N LYS A 105 0.86 -11.71 7.14
CA LYS A 105 2.14 -10.99 7.10
C LYS A 105 2.23 -9.84 8.09
N THR A 106 1.10 -9.25 8.48
CA THR A 106 1.08 -8.08 9.35
C THR A 106 1.31 -8.48 10.81
N ARG A 107 2.47 -8.13 11.36
CA ARG A 107 2.82 -8.37 12.77
C ARG A 107 3.30 -7.09 13.46
N ILE A 108 3.01 -7.00 14.76
CA ILE A 108 3.67 -6.03 15.64
C ILE A 108 4.81 -6.78 16.31
N THR A 109 6.03 -6.26 16.18
CA THR A 109 7.23 -6.83 16.80
C THR A 109 8.14 -5.70 17.28
N THR A 110 9.14 -6.05 18.09
CA THR A 110 10.12 -5.10 18.61
C THR A 110 11.41 -5.16 17.80
N ALA A 111 12.18 -4.07 17.79
CA ALA A 111 13.50 -4.05 17.15
C ALA A 111 14.47 -5.11 17.71
N TYR A 112 14.23 -5.60 18.93
CA TYR A 112 15.04 -6.65 19.57
C TYR A 112 14.73 -8.05 19.05
N GLU A 113 13.46 -8.33 18.76
CA GLU A 113 13.04 -9.61 18.17
C GLU A 113 13.44 -9.70 16.69
N GLY A 114 13.64 -8.55 16.05
CA GLY A 114 13.95 -8.46 14.64
C GLY A 114 12.71 -8.65 13.76
N PHE A 115 12.78 -8.12 12.54
CA PHE A 115 11.74 -8.29 11.54
C PHE A 115 12.38 -8.41 10.18
N ASP A 116 11.90 -9.37 9.37
CA ASP A 116 12.30 -9.46 7.97
C ASP A 116 11.67 -8.30 7.19
N PHE A 117 12.51 -7.48 6.56
CA PHE A 117 12.08 -6.44 5.63
C PHE A 117 12.93 -6.48 4.38
N LEU A 118 12.31 -6.75 3.24
CA LEU A 118 12.99 -6.89 1.93
C LEU A 118 14.09 -7.98 1.91
N GLY A 119 13.98 -8.99 2.78
CA GLY A 119 14.94 -10.09 2.88
C GLY A 119 16.17 -9.81 3.75
N PHE A 120 16.11 -8.78 4.59
CA PHE A 120 17.13 -8.41 5.59
C PHE A 120 16.55 -8.35 7.00
#